data_AF-A0A0Q0E8E3-F1
#
_entry.id   AF-A0A0Q0E8E3-F1
#
_cell.length_a   1.000
_cell.length_b   1.000
_cell.length_c   1.000
_cell.angle_alpha   90.00
_cell.angle_beta   90.00
_cell.angle_gamma   90.00
#
_symmetry.space_group_name_H-M   'P 1'
#
loop_
_entity.id
_entity.type
_entity.pdbx_description
1 polymer ?
#
loop_
_entity_poly.entity_id
_entity_poly.type
_entity_poly.pdbx_seq_one_letter_code
_entity_poly.pdbx_strand_id
1 'polypeptide(L)'
;MNTHHPIEQDICDVLIIGSGPTGLTLACDLARRGINVRIIEKAAVPFNGSRGKGIQPRTIEVFDSLGVAAPLLRAGQLYPPMKFHVSFLSLKWNMMKYQKHTADIPYPNVWLVPQWRTEQVLRDRLAEFDRQVEWSTEALDITQDTAGVSVQIASQGKIRSLRTRYLIGCDGGKSFVRKQLGVNFAGATSQEGRMIVGDLEVDGLSRAFTGCMACMADAQRRDDRPVPNAAFKPVPADDASGGRRTRP
;
A
#
# COMPACT_ATOMS: atom_id res chain seq x y z
N MET A 1 1.40 28.62 43.77
CA MET A 1 0.91 29.13 42.47
C MET A 1 1.30 28.11 41.42
N ASN A 2 0.36 27.29 40.97
CA ASN A 2 0.62 26.24 39.98
C ASN A 2 0.88 26.91 38.62
N THR A 3 2.14 26.89 38.20
CA THR A 3 2.54 27.24 36.84
C THR A 3 2.10 26.13 35.90
N HIS A 4 0.89 26.26 35.35
CA HIS A 4 0.53 25.52 34.14
C HIS A 4 1.50 25.97 33.03
N HIS A 5 2.52 25.15 32.76
CA HIS A 5 3.19 25.21 31.47
C HIS A 5 2.11 25.04 30.40
N PRO A 6 2.00 25.95 29.42
CA PRO A 6 1.16 25.68 28.26
C PRO A 6 1.74 24.41 27.64
N ILE A 7 1.00 23.31 27.70
CA ILE A 7 1.30 22.15 26.87
C ILE A 7 1.25 22.71 25.46
N GLU A 8 2.38 22.71 24.77
CA GLU A 8 2.52 23.12 23.37
C GLU A 8 1.57 22.23 22.56
N GLN A 9 0.32 22.70 22.39
CA GLN A 9 -0.71 21.97 21.68
C GLN A 9 -0.34 22.08 20.21
N ASP A 10 0.22 20.98 19.71
CA ASP A 10 0.49 20.78 18.30
C ASP A 10 -0.91 20.68 17.62
N ILE A 11 -1.32 21.69 16.84
CA ILE A 11 -2.68 21.82 16.28
C ILE A 11 -2.67 21.60 14.77
N CYS A 12 -3.62 20.82 14.27
CA CYS A 12 -3.94 20.72 12.83
C CYS A 12 -5.45 20.68 12.58
N ASP A 13 -5.87 20.84 11.31
CA ASP A 13 -7.28 20.70 10.94
C ASP A 13 -7.67 19.23 10.85
N VAL A 14 -6.81 18.42 10.23
CA VAL A 14 -7.05 16.99 10.01
C VAL A 14 -5.80 16.19 10.38
N LEU A 15 -5.98 15.17 11.21
CA LEU A 15 -4.99 14.14 11.47
C LEU A 15 -5.39 12.85 10.75
N ILE A 16 -4.51 12.34 9.89
CA ILE A 16 -4.63 11.03 9.26
C ILE A 16 -3.71 10.06 10.00
N ILE A 17 -4.26 8.91 10.41
CA ILE A 17 -3.47 7.83 11.02
C ILE A 17 -3.28 6.72 9.99
N GLY A 18 -2.02 6.48 9.58
CA GLY A 18 -1.62 5.45 8.64
C GLY A 18 -1.25 6.01 7.26
N SER A 19 -0.03 5.71 6.80
CA SER A 19 0.51 6.20 5.52
C SER A 19 0.46 5.16 4.39
N GLY A 20 -0.57 4.31 4.39
CA GLY A 20 -0.87 3.43 3.25
C GLY A 20 -1.43 4.21 2.05
N PRO A 21 -1.79 3.52 0.95
CA PRO A 21 -2.29 4.17 -0.26
C PRO A 21 -3.54 5.03 0.02
N THR A 22 -4.44 4.58 0.91
CA THR A 22 -5.63 5.32 1.32
C THR A 22 -5.27 6.64 1.99
N GLY A 23 -4.41 6.60 3.02
CA GLY A 23 -4.02 7.78 3.81
C GLY A 23 -3.25 8.79 2.96
N LEU A 24 -2.33 8.32 2.12
CA LEU A 24 -1.55 9.18 1.24
C LEU A 24 -2.41 9.84 0.14
N THR A 25 -3.35 9.10 -0.44
CA THR A 25 -4.30 9.65 -1.43
C THR A 25 -5.14 10.75 -0.80
N LEU A 26 -5.67 10.51 0.40
CA LEU A 26 -6.46 11.49 1.14
C LEU A 26 -5.62 12.72 1.54
N ALA A 27 -4.39 12.51 2.02
CA ALA A 27 -3.48 13.60 2.37
C ALA A 27 -3.20 14.50 1.16
N CYS A 28 -2.96 13.93 -0.02
CA CYS A 28 -2.79 14.70 -1.26
C CYS A 28 -4.05 15.49 -1.63
N ASP A 29 -5.25 14.89 -1.51
CA ASP A 29 -6.50 15.59 -1.83
C ASP A 29 -6.82 16.73 -0.86
N LEU A 30 -6.49 16.58 0.43
CA LEU A 30 -6.66 17.63 1.42
C LEU A 30 -5.60 18.73 1.26
N ALA A 31 -4.34 18.36 1.07
CA ALA A 31 -3.23 19.29 0.90
C ALA A 31 -3.41 20.18 -0.34
N ARG A 32 -3.83 19.62 -1.49
CA ARG A 32 -4.10 20.41 -2.70
C ARG A 32 -5.25 21.44 -2.53
N ARG A 33 -6.10 21.27 -1.52
CA ARG A 33 -7.20 22.19 -1.17
C ARG A 33 -6.81 23.19 -0.08
N GLY A 34 -5.55 23.20 0.35
CA GLY A 34 -5.04 24.11 1.38
C GLY A 34 -5.43 23.74 2.82
N ILE A 35 -5.92 22.53 3.06
CA ILE A 35 -6.26 22.07 4.42
C ILE A 35 -4.99 21.70 5.17
N ASN A 36 -4.85 22.15 6.42
CA ASN A 36 -3.70 21.82 7.27
C ASN A 36 -3.80 20.37 7.75
N VAL A 37 -3.35 19.45 6.90
CA VAL A 37 -3.35 18.01 7.13
C VAL A 37 -2.00 17.53 7.67
N ARG A 38 -2.07 16.66 8.67
CA ARG A 38 -0.93 15.88 9.17
C ARG A 38 -1.21 14.40 8.96
N ILE A 39 -0.16 13.63 8.68
CA ILE A 39 -0.25 12.18 8.50
C ILE A 39 0.86 11.51 9.29
N ILE A 40 0.45 10.66 10.24
CA ILE A 40 1.37 9.92 11.10
C ILE A 40 1.41 8.44 10.71
N GLU A 41 2.59 7.84 10.83
CA GLU A 41 2.80 6.41 10.62
C GLU A 41 3.71 5.87 11.72
N LYS A 42 3.29 4.74 12.32
CA LYS A 42 4.04 4.11 13.41
C LYS A 42 5.29 3.38 12.92
N ALA A 43 5.29 2.92 11.67
CA ALA A 43 6.48 2.34 11.07
C ALA A 43 7.61 3.39 10.98
N ALA A 44 8.85 2.94 11.10
CA ALA A 44 10.00 3.83 10.98
C ALA A 44 10.34 4.17 9.52
N VAL A 45 9.96 3.29 8.59
CA VAL A 45 10.25 3.40 7.16
C VAL A 45 9.06 2.87 6.34
N PRO A 46 8.93 3.28 5.07
CA PRO A 46 7.95 2.71 4.15
C PRO A 46 8.04 1.18 4.06
N PHE A 47 6.89 0.52 3.90
CA PHE A 47 6.87 -0.92 3.67
C PHE A 47 7.42 -1.26 2.27
N ASN A 48 8.50 -2.04 2.23
CA ASN A 48 9.22 -2.37 1.00
C ASN A 48 8.62 -3.56 0.21
N GLY A 49 7.48 -4.09 0.65
CA GLY A 49 6.79 -5.18 -0.03
C GLY A 49 5.61 -4.71 -0.89
N SER A 50 4.98 -5.65 -1.58
CA SER A 50 3.82 -5.36 -2.42
C SER A 50 2.68 -6.31 -2.13
N ARG A 51 1.67 -5.84 -1.38
CA ARG A 51 0.46 -6.62 -1.06
C ARG A 51 -0.61 -6.48 -2.15
N GLY A 52 -0.66 -5.33 -2.82
CA GLY A 52 -1.38 -5.12 -4.07
C GLY A 52 -0.41 -4.76 -5.20
N LYS A 53 -0.71 -5.17 -6.44
CA LYS A 53 0.09 -4.81 -7.62
C LYS A 53 -0.75 -4.26 -8.78
N GLY A 54 -2.08 -4.35 -8.73
CA GLY A 54 -2.97 -3.95 -9.83
C GLY A 54 -3.73 -2.68 -9.55
N ILE A 55 -3.45 -1.62 -10.33
CA ILE A 55 -4.17 -0.36 -10.32
C ILE A 55 -5.27 -0.43 -11.39
N GLN A 56 -6.51 -0.28 -10.95
CA GLN A 56 -7.68 -0.33 -11.83
C GLN A 56 -7.83 0.97 -12.64
N PRO A 57 -8.42 0.92 -13.86
CA PRO A 57 -8.77 2.10 -14.66
C PRO A 57 -9.30 3.29 -13.86
N ARG A 58 -10.31 3.06 -13.02
CA ARG A 58 -10.93 4.12 -12.22
C ARG A 58 -9.98 4.74 -11.20
N THR A 59 -9.06 3.96 -10.64
CA THR A 59 -8.02 4.49 -9.74
C THR A 59 -7.03 5.36 -10.50
N ILE A 60 -6.71 5.02 -11.76
CA ILE A 60 -5.82 5.83 -12.60
C ILE A 60 -6.47 7.18 -12.90
N GLU A 61 -7.77 7.23 -13.19
CA GLU A 61 -8.51 8.49 -13.38
C GLU A 61 -8.50 9.39 -12.12
N VAL A 62 -8.68 8.80 -10.93
CA VAL A 62 -8.55 9.52 -9.65
C VAL A 62 -7.13 10.04 -9.46
N PHE A 63 -6.13 9.22 -9.78
CA PHE A 63 -4.73 9.61 -9.70
C PHE A 63 -4.34 10.68 -10.74
N ASP A 64 -4.99 10.70 -11.89
CA ASP A 64 -4.81 11.76 -12.88
C ASP A 64 -5.32 13.09 -12.34
N SER A 65 -6.51 13.08 -11.72
CA SER A 65 -7.07 14.26 -11.04
C SER A 65 -6.19 14.76 -9.88
N LEU A 66 -5.38 13.88 -9.27
CA LEU A 66 -4.42 14.24 -8.22
C LEU A 66 -3.03 14.65 -8.78
N GLY A 67 -2.81 14.51 -10.09
CA GLY A 67 -1.54 14.82 -10.75
C GLY A 67 -0.48 13.71 -10.67
N VAL A 68 -0.86 12.48 -10.30
CA VAL A 68 0.08 11.37 -10.07
C VAL A 68 -0.03 10.23 -11.07
N ALA A 69 -0.98 10.26 -12.01
CA ALA A 69 -1.13 9.20 -13.02
C ALA A 69 0.13 9.05 -13.89
N ALA A 70 0.70 10.14 -14.42
CA ALA A 70 1.87 10.07 -15.29
C ALA A 70 3.10 9.40 -14.62
N PRO A 71 3.57 9.82 -13.43
CA PRO A 71 4.66 9.12 -12.75
C PRO A 71 4.31 7.68 -12.36
N LEU A 72 3.05 7.40 -11.99
CA LEU A 72 2.59 6.04 -11.70
C LEU A 72 2.69 5.13 -12.93
N LEU A 73 2.19 5.58 -14.08
CA LEU A 73 2.17 4.80 -15.32
C LEU A 73 3.59 4.51 -15.82
N ARG A 74 4.51 5.48 -15.71
CA ARG A 74 5.94 5.28 -16.02
C ARG A 74 6.61 4.23 -15.14
N ALA A 75 6.12 4.05 -13.91
CA ALA A 75 6.68 3.11 -12.94
C ALA A 75 6.09 1.70 -13.04
N GLY A 76 5.15 1.47 -13.95
CA GLY A 76 4.49 0.18 -14.13
C GLY A 76 4.43 -0.29 -15.57
N GLN A 77 3.62 -1.31 -15.78
CA GLN A 77 3.37 -1.89 -17.10
C GLN A 77 1.97 -2.50 -17.16
N LEU A 78 1.50 -2.88 -18.35
CA LEU A 78 0.32 -3.73 -18.46
C LEU A 78 0.55 -5.08 -17.78
N TYR A 79 -0.53 -5.71 -17.33
CA TYR A 79 -0.46 -7.08 -16.83
C TYR A 79 0.09 -8.03 -17.90
N PRO A 80 1.12 -8.83 -17.58
CA PRO A 80 1.64 -9.82 -18.51
C PRO A 80 0.61 -10.95 -18.73
N PRO A 81 0.71 -11.69 -19.84
CA PRO A 81 -0.08 -12.91 -20.03
C PRO A 81 0.14 -13.88 -18.87
N MET A 82 -0.94 -14.49 -18.40
CA MET A 82 -0.87 -15.53 -17.39
C MET A 82 -0.43 -16.84 -18.04
N LYS A 83 0.40 -17.62 -17.33
CA LYS A 83 0.81 -18.95 -17.75
C LYS A 83 0.28 -19.96 -16.75
N PHE A 84 -0.66 -20.79 -17.20
CA PHE A 84 -1.22 -21.86 -16.40
C PHE A 84 -0.43 -23.14 -16.66
N HIS A 85 0.02 -23.78 -15.60
CA HIS A 85 0.78 -25.02 -15.65
C HIS A 85 -0.07 -26.16 -15.10
N VAL A 86 -0.43 -27.11 -15.96
CA VAL A 86 -1.12 -28.36 -15.57
C VAL A 86 -0.23 -29.53 -15.97
N SER A 87 0.49 -30.09 -15.00
CA SER A 87 1.47 -31.15 -15.27
C SER A 87 2.47 -30.73 -16.36
N PHE A 88 2.57 -31.46 -17.47
CA PHE A 88 3.43 -31.16 -18.63
C PHE A 88 2.86 -30.08 -19.57
N LEU A 89 1.60 -29.66 -19.40
CA LEU A 89 0.96 -28.68 -20.26
C LEU A 89 1.17 -27.25 -19.71
N SER A 90 1.64 -26.35 -20.57
CA SER A 90 1.72 -24.92 -20.29
C SER A 90 0.81 -24.15 -21.23
N LEU A 91 -0.26 -23.56 -20.69
CA LEU A 91 -1.18 -22.71 -21.46
C LEU A 91 -0.90 -21.24 -21.16
N LYS A 92 -0.73 -20.43 -22.21
CA LYS A 92 -0.67 -18.96 -22.07
C LYS A 92 -2.05 -18.38 -22.32
N TRP A 93 -2.51 -17.51 -21.45
CA TRP A 93 -3.79 -16.85 -21.58
C TRP A 93 -3.72 -15.39 -21.12
N ASN A 94 -4.33 -14.50 -21.91
CA ASN A 94 -4.47 -13.11 -21.52
C ASN A 94 -5.65 -12.99 -20.56
N MET A 95 -5.36 -12.95 -19.26
CA MET A 95 -6.36 -12.77 -18.22
C MET A 95 -7.12 -11.44 -18.40
N MET A 96 -6.43 -10.42 -18.91
CA MET A 96 -6.99 -9.09 -19.18
C MET A 96 -6.98 -8.84 -20.68
N LYS A 97 -8.14 -8.49 -21.25
CA LYS A 97 -8.22 -8.04 -22.64
C LYS A 97 -7.65 -6.62 -22.74
N TYR A 98 -6.66 -6.43 -23.61
CA TYR A 98 -6.17 -5.10 -23.92
C TYR A 98 -7.24 -4.28 -24.63
N GLN A 99 -7.38 -3.03 -24.20
CA GLN A 99 -8.27 -2.05 -24.81
C GLN A 99 -7.45 -0.83 -25.23
N LYS A 100 -7.74 -0.31 -26.43
CA LYS A 100 -7.11 0.92 -26.93
C LYS A 100 -7.74 2.11 -26.20
N HIS A 101 -6.91 3.07 -25.76
CA HIS A 101 -7.42 4.30 -25.17
C HIS A 101 -8.18 5.12 -26.21
N THR A 102 -9.19 5.84 -25.73
CA THR A 102 -9.96 6.83 -26.50
C THR A 102 -9.99 8.14 -25.71
N ALA A 103 -10.52 9.20 -26.31
CA ALA A 103 -10.71 10.46 -25.59
C ALA A 103 -11.66 10.28 -24.38
N ASP A 104 -12.72 9.47 -24.54
CA ASP A 104 -13.70 9.22 -23.48
C ASP A 104 -13.21 8.21 -22.42
N ILE A 105 -12.24 7.37 -22.77
CA ILE A 105 -11.68 6.33 -21.91
C ILE A 105 -10.15 6.39 -21.99
N PRO A 106 -9.51 7.35 -21.28
CA PRO A 106 -8.06 7.54 -21.37
C PRO A 106 -7.26 6.41 -20.74
N TYR A 107 -7.82 5.71 -19.74
CA TYR A 107 -7.13 4.66 -18.97
C TYR A 107 -7.88 3.32 -18.97
N PRO A 108 -8.07 2.64 -20.11
CA PRO A 108 -8.98 1.49 -20.20
C PRO A 108 -8.41 0.17 -19.66
N ASN A 109 -7.13 0.15 -19.23
CA ASN A 109 -6.42 -1.06 -18.85
C ASN A 109 -5.96 -1.05 -17.38
N VAL A 110 -5.91 -2.23 -16.76
CA VAL A 110 -5.30 -2.41 -15.44
C VAL A 110 -3.78 -2.31 -15.56
N TRP A 111 -3.17 -1.51 -14.69
CA TRP A 111 -1.73 -1.29 -14.64
C TRP A 111 -1.09 -2.04 -13.49
N LEU A 112 -0.01 -2.76 -13.77
CA LEU A 112 0.80 -3.45 -12.79
C LEU A 112 1.86 -2.49 -12.24
N VAL A 113 1.69 -2.07 -10.98
CA VAL A 113 2.61 -1.21 -10.23
C VAL A 113 2.74 -1.79 -8.83
N PRO A 114 3.96 -2.04 -8.32
CA PRO A 114 4.10 -2.51 -6.96
C PRO A 114 3.64 -1.43 -5.96
N GLN A 115 2.97 -1.86 -4.89
CA GLN A 115 2.35 -0.96 -3.92
C GLN A 115 3.35 0.03 -3.32
N TRP A 116 4.56 -0.40 -2.95
CA TRP A 116 5.60 0.48 -2.41
C TRP A 116 5.89 1.67 -3.33
N ARG A 117 5.82 1.44 -4.65
CA ARG A 117 6.08 2.46 -5.68
C ARG A 117 4.88 3.40 -5.86
N THR A 118 3.66 2.88 -5.78
CA THR A 118 2.44 3.70 -5.72
C THR A 118 2.47 4.63 -4.51
N GLU A 119 2.80 4.10 -3.33
CA GLU A 119 2.91 4.90 -2.12
C GLU A 119 4.05 5.92 -2.22
N GLN A 120 5.17 5.56 -2.84
CA GLN A 120 6.27 6.51 -3.09
C GLN A 120 5.81 7.68 -3.96
N VAL A 121 5.16 7.41 -5.09
CA VAL A 121 4.64 8.47 -5.98
C VAL A 121 3.67 9.40 -5.24
N LEU A 122 2.82 8.87 -4.36
CA LEU A 122 1.92 9.68 -3.54
C LEU A 122 2.66 10.47 -2.46
N ARG A 123 3.73 9.93 -1.84
CA ARG A 123 4.57 10.68 -0.89
C ARG A 123 5.31 11.82 -1.58
N ASP A 124 5.85 11.57 -2.77
CA ASP A 124 6.53 12.58 -3.57
C ASP A 124 5.55 13.71 -3.91
N ARG A 125 4.32 13.37 -4.32
CA ARG A 125 3.25 14.36 -4.54
C ARG A 125 2.87 15.14 -3.29
N LEU A 126 2.79 14.48 -2.14
CA LEU A 126 2.48 15.14 -0.88
C LEU A 126 3.55 16.17 -0.50
N ALA A 127 4.83 15.86 -0.77
CA ALA A 127 5.95 16.75 -0.53
C ALA A 127 5.91 18.03 -1.38
N GLU A 128 5.29 18.00 -2.57
CA GLU A 128 5.06 19.20 -3.39
C GLU A 128 4.12 20.22 -2.71
N PHE A 129 3.39 19.82 -1.67
CA PHE A 129 2.55 20.69 -0.85
C PHE A 129 3.20 21.05 0.50
N ASP A 130 4.52 20.86 0.63
CA ASP A 130 5.27 21.04 1.88
C ASP A 130 4.76 20.17 3.04
N ARG A 131 4.17 19.00 2.71
CA ARG A 131 3.68 18.01 3.68
C ARG A 131 4.46 16.72 3.57
N GLN A 132 4.73 16.09 4.70
CA GLN A 132 5.45 14.81 4.76
C GLN A 132 4.81 13.88 5.77
N VAL A 133 5.13 12.58 5.66
CA VAL A 133 4.74 11.58 6.65
C VAL A 133 5.59 11.72 7.89
N GLU A 134 4.93 11.80 9.03
CA GLU A 134 5.56 11.73 10.35
C GLU A 134 5.76 10.27 10.74
N TRP A 135 6.92 9.74 10.37
CA TRP A 135 7.32 8.36 10.69
C TRP A 135 7.59 8.15 12.17
N SER A 136 7.67 6.89 12.59
CA SER A 136 7.89 6.49 13.99
C SER A 136 6.96 7.21 14.98
N THR A 137 5.73 7.49 14.54
CA THR A 137 4.75 8.25 15.29
C THR A 137 3.45 7.46 15.41
N GLU A 138 3.17 6.97 16.61
CA GLU A 138 2.04 6.09 16.90
C GLU A 138 0.97 6.81 17.73
N ALA A 139 -0.30 6.71 17.31
CA ALA A 139 -1.42 7.12 18.15
C ALA A 139 -1.69 6.05 19.21
N LEU A 140 -1.76 6.48 20.47
CA LEU A 140 -1.94 5.63 21.64
C LEU A 140 -3.35 5.70 22.22
N ASP A 141 -3.97 6.88 22.16
CA ASP A 141 -5.30 7.11 22.69
C ASP A 141 -6.02 8.22 21.92
N ILE A 142 -7.35 8.13 21.87
CA ILE A 142 -8.23 9.06 21.15
C ILE A 142 -9.40 9.42 22.06
N THR A 143 -9.54 10.71 22.33
CA THR A 143 -10.73 11.27 23.01
C THR A 143 -11.31 12.39 22.18
N GLN A 144 -12.61 12.61 22.26
CA GLN A 144 -13.28 13.68 21.51
C GLN A 144 -14.31 14.39 22.37
N ASP A 145 -14.56 15.64 22.02
CA ASP A 145 -15.59 16.50 22.59
C ASP A 145 -16.26 17.30 21.46
N THR A 146 -17.09 18.28 21.81
CA THR A 146 -17.84 19.08 20.82
C THR A 146 -16.97 19.98 19.96
N ALA A 147 -15.73 20.26 20.37
CA ALA A 147 -14.80 21.15 19.67
C ALA A 147 -13.74 20.41 18.83
N GLY A 148 -13.63 19.08 18.92
CA GLY A 148 -12.66 18.30 18.14
C GLY A 148 -12.16 17.04 18.84
N VAL A 149 -10.98 16.58 18.41
CA VAL A 149 -10.37 15.31 18.82
C VAL A 149 -8.99 15.56 19.44
N SER A 150 -8.78 15.01 20.63
CA SER A 150 -7.49 14.95 21.31
C SER A 150 -6.85 13.58 21.11
N VAL A 151 -5.58 13.56 20.73
CA VAL A 151 -4.84 12.34 20.40
C VAL A 151 -3.56 12.29 21.20
N GLN A 152 -3.33 11.22 21.93
CA GLN A 152 -2.02 10.96 22.52
C GLN A 152 -1.15 10.27 21.47
N ILE A 153 -0.01 10.86 21.14
CA ILE A 153 0.94 10.30 20.19
C ILE A 153 2.28 10.01 20.87
N ALA A 154 2.87 8.86 20.56
CA ALA A 154 4.25 8.54 20.88
C ALA A 154 5.14 8.82 19.66
N SER A 155 6.16 9.66 19.83
CA SER A 155 7.15 9.97 18.81
C SER A 155 8.50 10.25 19.47
N GLN A 156 9.59 9.71 18.90
CA GLN A 156 10.96 9.90 19.42
C GLN A 156 11.11 9.55 20.92
N GLY A 157 10.40 8.51 21.38
CA GLY A 157 10.42 8.08 22.78
C GLY A 157 9.67 9.00 23.75
N LYS A 158 8.96 10.02 23.26
CA LYS A 158 8.15 10.94 24.06
C LYS A 158 6.67 10.78 23.74
N ILE A 159 5.83 10.90 24.76
CA ILE A 159 4.38 10.97 24.60
C ILE A 159 3.98 12.44 24.66
N ARG A 160 3.22 12.89 23.67
CA ARG A 160 2.66 14.25 23.60
C ARG A 160 1.20 14.21 23.19
N SER A 161 0.48 15.29 23.50
CA SER A 161 -0.91 15.47 23.11
C SER A 161 -0.99 16.33 21.86
N LEU A 162 -1.83 15.92 20.91
CA LEU A 162 -2.13 16.64 19.66
C LEU A 162 -3.62 16.92 19.62
N ARG A 163 -4.00 18.14 19.21
CA ARG A 163 -5.41 18.51 19.04
C ARG A 163 -5.71 18.72 17.56
N THR A 164 -6.80 18.12 17.09
CA THR A 164 -7.26 18.24 15.70
C THR A 164 -8.77 18.46 15.63
N ARG A 165 -9.27 19.04 14.53
CA ARG A 165 -10.72 19.17 14.30
C ARG A 165 -11.31 17.84 13.84
N TYR A 166 -10.58 17.12 13.00
CA TYR A 166 -10.96 15.80 12.50
C TYR A 166 -9.81 14.81 12.61
N LEU A 167 -10.16 13.55 12.88
CA LEU A 167 -9.25 12.42 12.83
C LEU A 167 -9.80 11.39 11.84
N ILE A 168 -8.94 10.88 10.96
CA ILE A 168 -9.32 9.89 9.94
C ILE A 168 -8.41 8.68 10.06
N GLY A 169 -9.00 7.52 10.37
CA GLY A 169 -8.30 6.24 10.43
C GLY A 169 -8.07 5.64 9.05
N CYS A 170 -6.81 5.63 8.61
CA CYS A 170 -6.33 4.99 7.38
C CYS A 170 -5.34 3.85 7.72
N ASP A 171 -5.50 3.24 8.89
CA ASP A 171 -4.56 2.35 9.59
C ASP A 171 -4.81 0.85 9.35
N GLY A 172 -5.45 0.53 8.22
CA GLY A 172 -5.59 -0.82 7.68
C GLY A 172 -6.58 -1.73 8.41
N GLY A 173 -6.62 -3.01 8.03
CA GLY A 173 -7.66 -3.96 8.48
C GLY A 173 -7.72 -4.17 10.01
N LYS A 174 -6.58 -4.03 10.70
CA LYS A 174 -6.47 -4.14 12.17
C LYS A 174 -6.62 -2.81 12.91
N SER A 175 -7.16 -1.79 12.24
CA SER A 175 -7.34 -0.40 12.68
C SER A 175 -7.48 -0.23 14.19
N PHE A 176 -6.56 0.55 14.75
CA PHE A 176 -6.59 1.08 16.11
C PHE A 176 -7.72 2.10 16.25
N VAL A 177 -7.89 3.00 15.28
CA VAL A 177 -8.92 4.04 15.32
C VAL A 177 -10.32 3.43 15.43
N ARG A 178 -10.63 2.43 14.58
CA ARG A 178 -11.92 1.74 14.60
C ARG A 178 -12.21 1.11 15.96
N LYS A 179 -11.18 0.51 16.60
CA LYS A 179 -11.31 -0.15 17.90
C LYS A 179 -11.52 0.86 19.02
N GLN A 180 -10.80 1.98 19.03
CA GLN A 180 -10.97 3.05 20.01
C GLN A 180 -12.38 3.65 19.96
N LEU A 181 -12.96 3.76 18.76
CA LEU A 181 -14.33 4.24 18.59
C LEU A 181 -15.40 3.18 18.90
N GLY A 182 -15.03 1.95 19.25
CA GLY A 182 -15.98 0.86 19.48
C GLY A 182 -16.79 0.46 18.24
N VAL A 183 -16.29 0.76 17.02
CA VAL A 183 -17.00 0.45 15.79
C VAL A 183 -16.87 -1.03 15.45
N ASN A 184 -18.00 -1.73 15.42
CA ASN A 184 -18.06 -3.15 15.10
C ASN A 184 -17.62 -3.43 13.65
N PHE A 185 -16.91 -4.53 13.45
CA PHE A 185 -16.48 -5.01 12.13
C PHE A 185 -17.11 -6.37 11.85
N ALA A 186 -18.37 -6.36 11.43
CA ALA A 186 -19.13 -7.58 11.14
C ALA A 186 -18.65 -8.24 9.84
N GLY A 187 -18.41 -9.54 9.88
CA GLY A 187 -18.01 -10.35 8.74
C GLY A 187 -17.65 -11.77 9.16
N ALA A 188 -17.55 -12.68 8.19
CA ALA A 188 -17.10 -14.05 8.41
C ALA A 188 -15.67 -14.22 7.89
N THR A 189 -14.83 -14.92 8.65
CA THR A 189 -13.51 -15.38 8.16
C THR A 189 -13.69 -16.77 7.58
N SER A 190 -13.54 -16.91 6.27
CA SER A 190 -13.44 -18.24 5.66
C SER A 190 -12.04 -18.80 5.91
N GLN A 191 -11.99 -20.07 6.34
CA GLN A 191 -10.72 -20.80 6.40
C GLN A 191 -10.36 -21.43 5.05
N GLU A 192 -11.30 -21.44 4.11
CA GLU A 192 -11.10 -21.88 2.74
C GLU A 192 -10.30 -20.82 1.97
N GLY A 193 -9.31 -21.24 1.19
CA GLY A 193 -8.53 -20.32 0.35
C GLY A 193 -7.42 -19.54 1.07
N ARG A 194 -6.91 -20.02 2.22
CA ARG A 194 -5.66 -19.48 2.80
C ARG A 194 -4.53 -19.59 1.78
N MET A 195 -3.91 -18.45 1.46
CA MET A 195 -2.82 -18.34 0.52
C MET A 195 -1.57 -17.80 1.21
N ILE A 196 -0.41 -18.38 0.89
CA ILE A 196 0.89 -17.83 1.23
C ILE A 196 1.42 -17.13 -0.02
N VAL A 197 1.78 -15.86 0.13
CA VAL A 197 2.36 -15.04 -0.94
C VAL A 197 3.74 -14.60 -0.47
N GLY A 198 4.75 -14.84 -1.29
CA GLY A 198 6.12 -14.42 -1.03
C GLY A 198 6.84 -14.09 -2.34
N ASP A 199 7.63 -13.03 -2.31
CA ASP A 199 8.60 -12.72 -3.36
C ASP A 199 9.92 -13.43 -2.97
N LEU A 200 10.42 -14.35 -3.81
CA LEU A 200 11.51 -15.29 -3.49
C LEU A 200 12.54 -15.30 -4.62
N GLU A 201 13.82 -15.42 -4.27
CA GLU A 201 14.89 -15.82 -5.19
C GLU A 201 14.92 -17.33 -5.28
N VAL A 202 14.95 -17.86 -6.50
CA VAL A 202 14.88 -19.30 -6.76
C VAL A 202 15.93 -19.69 -7.78
N ASP A 203 16.80 -20.63 -7.40
CA ASP A 203 17.79 -21.22 -8.29
C ASP A 203 17.17 -22.32 -9.18
N GLY A 204 17.74 -22.54 -10.36
CA GLY A 204 17.38 -23.67 -11.23
C GLY A 204 16.11 -23.49 -12.07
N LEU A 205 15.42 -22.35 -11.97
CA LEU A 205 14.29 -22.02 -12.85
C LEU A 205 14.75 -21.18 -14.05
N SER A 206 14.44 -21.65 -15.26
CA SER A 206 14.71 -20.85 -16.47
C SER A 206 13.74 -19.66 -16.55
N ARG A 207 14.17 -18.56 -17.19
CA ARG A 207 13.32 -17.37 -17.43
C ARG A 207 12.03 -17.67 -18.24
N ALA A 208 11.92 -18.87 -18.82
CA ALA A 208 10.68 -19.32 -19.46
C ALA A 208 9.56 -19.67 -18.45
N PHE A 209 9.89 -19.77 -17.16
CA PHE A 209 8.96 -19.95 -16.04
C PHE A 209 8.55 -18.63 -15.36
N THR A 210 9.01 -17.48 -15.87
CA THR A 210 8.62 -16.17 -15.33
C THR A 210 7.13 -15.91 -15.63
N GLY A 211 6.30 -16.05 -14.60
CA GLY A 211 4.86 -15.84 -14.61
C GLY A 211 4.30 -15.99 -13.19
N CYS A 212 3.07 -15.51 -12.95
CA CYS A 212 2.41 -15.74 -11.67
C CYS A 212 2.14 -17.25 -11.53
N MET A 213 3.01 -17.97 -10.82
CA MET A 213 2.84 -19.38 -10.57
C MET A 213 1.87 -19.57 -9.41
N ALA A 214 0.59 -19.76 -9.74
CA ALA A 214 -0.38 -20.26 -8.77
C ALA A 214 -0.24 -21.79 -8.72
N CYS A 215 0.62 -22.30 -7.84
CA CYS A 215 0.56 -23.71 -7.46
C CYS A 215 -0.65 -23.89 -6.54
N MET A 216 -1.78 -24.32 -7.08
CA MET A 216 -2.86 -24.87 -6.27
C MET A 216 -2.42 -26.26 -5.82
N ALA A 217 -1.80 -26.34 -4.65
CA ALA A 217 -1.70 -27.61 -3.95
C ALA A 217 -3.09 -27.91 -3.37
N ASP A 218 -3.75 -28.96 -3.87
CA ASP A 218 -4.90 -29.53 -3.19
C ASP A 218 -4.44 -29.95 -1.78
N ALA A 219 -4.89 -29.23 -0.75
CA ALA A 219 -4.56 -29.54 0.64
C ALA A 219 -5.05 -30.95 1.08
N GLN A 220 -5.76 -31.67 0.22
CA GLN A 220 -6.25 -33.03 0.43
C GLN A 220 -5.39 -34.13 -0.21
N ARG A 221 -4.38 -33.81 -1.05
CA ARG A 221 -3.41 -34.80 -1.53
C ARG A 221 -2.03 -34.52 -0.94
N ARG A 222 -1.72 -35.24 0.15
CA ARG A 222 -0.33 -35.52 0.54
C ARG A 222 0.30 -36.42 -0.54
N ASP A 223 0.68 -35.83 -1.66
CA ASP A 223 1.58 -36.48 -2.61
C ASP A 223 2.99 -36.00 -2.27
N ASP A 224 3.76 -36.83 -1.56
CA ASP A 224 5.14 -36.61 -1.10
C ASP A 224 6.16 -36.57 -2.27
N ARG A 225 5.75 -36.14 -3.47
CA ARG A 225 6.68 -35.98 -4.58
C ARG A 225 7.46 -34.68 -4.43
N PRO A 226 8.80 -34.74 -4.32
CA PRO A 226 9.61 -33.56 -4.11
C PRO A 226 9.46 -32.61 -5.29
N VAL A 227 9.14 -31.36 -4.99
CA VAL A 227 9.40 -30.24 -5.91
C VAL A 227 10.92 -30.26 -6.18
N PRO A 228 11.39 -30.34 -7.43
CA PRO A 228 12.82 -30.51 -7.70
C PRO A 228 13.61 -29.35 -7.08
N ASN A 229 14.48 -29.66 -6.09
CA ASN A 229 15.52 -28.83 -5.46
C ASN A 229 15.53 -27.32 -5.81
N ALA A 230 14.44 -26.63 -5.50
CA ALA A 230 14.41 -25.17 -5.55
C ALA A 230 14.80 -24.68 -4.16
N ALA A 231 16.06 -24.29 -3.99
CA ALA A 231 16.45 -23.54 -2.81
C ALA A 231 15.79 -22.15 -2.91
N PHE A 232 14.86 -21.87 -2.00
CA PHE A 232 14.20 -20.57 -1.91
C PHE A 232 15.00 -19.69 -0.95
N LYS A 233 15.54 -18.59 -1.46
CA LYS A 233 16.13 -17.53 -0.62
C LYS A 233 15.19 -16.32 -0.58
N PRO A 234 15.00 -15.69 0.59
CA PRO A 234 14.28 -14.42 0.64
C PRO A 234 15.05 -13.35 -0.15
N VAL A 235 14.35 -12.55 -0.96
CA VAL A 235 14.96 -11.42 -1.66
C VAL A 235 15.36 -10.36 -0.61
N PRO A 236 16.64 -9.92 -0.55
CA PRO A 236 17.06 -8.84 0.34
C PRO A 236 16.40 -7.50 -0.03
N ALA A 237 16.22 -6.63 0.97
CA ALA A 237 15.46 -5.38 0.83
C ALA A 237 16.04 -4.34 -0.16
N ASP A 238 17.31 -4.46 -0.59
CA ASP A 238 17.99 -3.36 -1.29
C ASP A 238 18.13 -3.52 -2.82
N ASP A 239 17.72 -4.64 -3.40
CA ASP A 239 18.04 -4.97 -4.81
C ASP A 239 16.91 -4.81 -5.83
N ALA A 240 15.91 -3.97 -5.53
CA ALA A 240 14.89 -3.55 -6.52
C ALA A 240 15.37 -2.45 -7.48
N SER A 241 16.68 -2.29 -7.68
CA SER A 241 17.24 -1.33 -8.63
C SER A 241 17.30 -1.95 -10.04
N GLY A 242 16.57 -1.33 -10.97
CA GLY A 242 16.38 -1.83 -12.33
C GLY A 242 17.69 -2.05 -13.09
N GLY A 243 17.95 -3.30 -13.47
CA GLY A 243 18.97 -3.65 -14.44
C GLY A 243 18.72 -2.92 -15.77
N ARG A 244 19.67 -2.03 -16.13
CA ARG A 244 19.74 -1.38 -17.44
C ARG A 244 19.65 -2.42 -18.56
N ARG A 245 18.71 -2.21 -19.47
CA ARG A 245 18.70 -2.90 -20.76
C ARG A 245 19.82 -2.31 -21.64
N THR A 246 20.91 -3.03 -21.83
CA THR A 246 21.71 -2.89 -23.04
C THR A 246 21.02 -3.71 -24.14
N ARG A 247 20.69 -3.07 -25.26
CA ARG A 247 20.29 -3.75 -26.50
C ARG A 247 21.50 -3.80 -27.44
N PRO A 248 21.67 -4.84 -28.27
CA PRO A 248 22.33 -4.68 -29.55
C PRO A 248 21.44 -3.88 -30.52
#